data_AF-A0A3D1ADX9-F1
#
_entry.id   AF-A0A3D1ADX9-F1
#
_cell.length_a   1.000
_cell.length_b   1.000
_cell.length_c   1.000
_cell.angle_alpha   90.00
_cell.angle_beta   90.00
_cell.angle_gamma   90.00
#
_symmetry.space_group_name_H-M   'P 1'
#
loop_
_entity.id
_entity.type
_entity.pdbx_description
1 polymer ?
#
loop_
_entity_poly.entity_id
_entity_poly.type
_entity_poly.pdbx_seq_one_letter_code
_entity_poly.pdbx_strand_id
1 'polypeptide(L)'
;MTDLLSILIQENPDTRTCFGIFYYFCPLYFNTIIMRKAFIFVLTAFLITTASAQKKAPKWLDKACRAIITIETTTKEGTSRNGNGFFIRENGEAVSSYDLFRNAEKAVVTTADGEKFQVS
;
A
#
# COMPACT_ATOMS: atom_id res chain seq x y z
N MET A 1 -51.96 11.10 -52.27
CA MET A 1 -52.94 10.20 -52.92
C MET A 1 -52.13 9.50 -53.99
N THR A 2 -51.61 8.29 -53.86
CA THR A 2 -51.98 7.03 -53.16
C THR A 2 -50.87 6.08 -53.67
N ASP A 3 -50.14 5.23 -52.93
CA ASP A 3 -50.47 4.30 -51.86
C ASP A 3 -49.12 3.88 -51.20
N LEU A 4 -48.94 4.08 -49.89
CA LEU A 4 -49.29 3.10 -48.85
C LEU A 4 -48.57 1.74 -48.98
N LEU A 5 -47.51 1.58 -48.19
CA LEU A 5 -47.38 0.53 -47.17
C LEU A 5 -47.97 -0.86 -47.49
N SER A 6 -47.60 -1.44 -48.62
CA SER A 6 -47.69 -2.88 -48.87
C SER A 6 -46.69 -3.15 -50.00
N ILE A 7 -45.58 -3.84 -49.79
CA ILE A 7 -45.51 -5.24 -49.40
C ILE A 7 -44.23 -5.44 -48.60
N LEU A 8 -44.38 -5.51 -47.27
CA LEU A 8 -43.53 -6.37 -46.46
C LEU A 8 -43.88 -7.83 -46.82
N ILE A 9 -42.88 -8.71 -46.81
CA ILE A 9 -42.93 -10.17 -46.94
C ILE A 9 -42.89 -10.68 -48.40
N GLN A 10 -41.68 -10.77 -48.95
CA GLN A 10 -41.30 -11.97 -49.69
C GLN A 10 -40.03 -12.53 -49.03
N GLU A 11 -40.27 -13.49 -48.14
CA GLU A 11 -39.30 -14.39 -47.54
C GLU A 11 -38.44 -15.03 -48.65
N ASN A 12 -37.13 -14.75 -48.68
CA ASN A 12 -36.20 -15.40 -49.61
C ASN A 12 -34.95 -15.86 -48.84
N PRO A 13 -34.54 -17.13 -48.97
CA PRO A 13 -33.68 -17.82 -48.01
C PRO A 13 -32.22 -17.75 -48.45
N ASP A 14 -31.43 -16.88 -47.85
CA ASP A 14 -29.98 -16.91 -48.04
C ASP A 14 -29.22 -16.86 -46.71
N THR A 15 -29.44 -17.92 -45.92
CA THR A 15 -28.61 -18.39 -44.81
C THR A 15 -27.24 -18.90 -45.30
N ARG A 16 -26.49 -18.09 -46.08
CA ARG A 16 -25.16 -18.44 -46.59
C ARG A 16 -24.09 -17.36 -46.52
N THR A 17 -24.28 -16.31 -45.70
CA THR A 17 -23.24 -15.28 -45.50
C THR A 17 -22.72 -15.16 -44.06
N CYS A 18 -23.35 -15.83 -43.08
CA CYS A 18 -22.94 -15.74 -41.67
C CYS A 18 -21.80 -16.68 -41.24
N PHE A 19 -21.40 -17.66 -42.05
CA PHE A 19 -20.34 -18.61 -41.67
C PHE A 19 -18.91 -18.15 -42.00
N GLY A 20 -18.73 -17.12 -42.83
CA GLY A 20 -17.40 -16.68 -43.27
C GLY A 20 -16.69 -15.68 -42.35
N ILE A 21 -17.42 -14.92 -41.53
CA ILE A 21 -16.86 -13.78 -40.77
C ILE A 21 -16.36 -14.22 -39.37
N PHE A 22 -16.89 -15.33 -38.83
CA PHE A 22 -16.47 -15.84 -37.51
C PHE A 22 -15.04 -16.43 -37.51
N TYR A 23 -14.52 -16.91 -38.64
CA TYR A 23 -13.20 -17.55 -38.70
C TYR A 23 -12.02 -16.57 -38.83
N TYR A 24 -12.25 -15.33 -39.30
CA TYR A 24 -11.19 -14.32 -39.39
C TYR A 24 -11.03 -13.48 -38.12
N PHE A 25 -12.07 -13.39 -37.29
CA PHE A 25 -12.00 -12.68 -36.00
C PHE A 25 -11.34 -13.52 -34.88
N CYS A 26 -11.37 -14.85 -34.99
CA CYS A 26 -10.89 -15.76 -33.95
C CYS A 26 -9.34 -15.77 -33.75
N PRO A 27 -8.48 -15.79 -34.79
CA PRO A 27 -7.02 -15.81 -34.60
C PRO A 27 -6.41 -14.42 -34.35
N LEU A 28 -7.06 -13.33 -34.78
CA LEU A 28 -6.60 -11.96 -34.52
C LEU A 28 -6.97 -11.48 -33.11
N TYR A 29 -8.14 -11.84 -32.58
CA TYR A 29 -8.53 -11.53 -31.19
C TYR A 29 -7.71 -12.35 -30.16
N PHE A 30 -7.36 -13.59 -30.51
CA PHE A 30 -6.49 -14.43 -29.68
C PHE A 30 -5.07 -13.85 -29.56
N ASN A 31 -4.46 -13.37 -30.65
CA ASN A 31 -3.14 -12.74 -30.63
C ASN A 31 -3.12 -11.42 -29.83
N THR A 32 -4.13 -10.56 -29.95
CA THR A 32 -4.18 -9.30 -29.19
C THR A 32 -4.43 -9.53 -27.69
N ILE A 33 -5.22 -10.56 -27.33
CA ILE A 33 -5.41 -10.98 -25.93
C ILE A 33 -4.13 -11.63 -25.36
N ILE A 34 -3.44 -12.46 -26.14
CA ILE A 34 -2.18 -13.10 -25.73
C ILE A 34 -1.09 -12.05 -25.53
N MET A 35 -0.96 -11.06 -26.42
CA MET A 35 0.00 -9.96 -26.26
C MET A 35 -0.32 -9.08 -25.04
N ARG A 36 -1.60 -8.77 -24.78
CA ARG A 36 -2.01 -8.00 -23.59
C ARG A 36 -1.75 -8.76 -22.28
N LYS A 37 -2.01 -10.07 -22.25
CA LYS A 37 -1.72 -10.93 -21.09
C LYS A 37 -0.22 -11.12 -20.88
N ALA A 38 0.55 -11.29 -21.96
CA ALA A 38 2.01 -11.35 -21.91
C ALA A 38 2.62 -10.05 -21.38
N PHE A 39 2.10 -8.89 -21.80
CA PHE A 39 2.54 -7.59 -21.29
C PHE A 39 2.22 -7.41 -19.80
N ILE A 40 1.02 -7.77 -19.35
CA ILE A 40 0.66 -7.75 -17.93
C ILE A 40 1.54 -8.71 -17.11
N PHE A 41 1.85 -9.89 -17.65
CA PHE A 41 2.72 -10.86 -17.00
C PHE A 41 4.17 -10.33 -16.86
N VAL A 42 4.71 -9.69 -17.91
CA VAL A 42 6.03 -9.06 -17.87
C VAL A 42 6.06 -7.89 -16.89
N LEU A 43 5.04 -7.03 -16.87
CA LEU A 43 4.95 -5.93 -15.89
C LEU A 43 4.86 -6.45 -14.46
N THR A 44 4.08 -7.51 -14.22
CA THR A 44 3.94 -8.11 -12.89
C THR A 44 5.25 -8.77 -12.44
N ALA A 45 5.95 -9.47 -13.34
CA ALA A 45 7.26 -10.05 -13.06
C ALA A 45 8.34 -8.99 -12.75
N PHE A 46 8.29 -7.84 -13.43
CA PHE A 46 9.18 -6.71 -13.17
C PHE A 46 8.91 -6.04 -11.80
N LEU A 47 7.63 -5.92 -11.42
CA LEU A 47 7.25 -5.42 -10.10
C LEU A 47 7.71 -6.36 -8.98
N ILE A 48 7.55 -7.67 -9.14
CA ILE A 48 7.98 -8.67 -8.14
C ILE A 48 9.51 -8.65 -7.94
N THR A 49 10.28 -8.47 -9.01
CA THR A 49 11.75 -8.39 -8.93
C THR A 49 12.22 -7.12 -8.22
N THR A 50 11.61 -5.96 -8.49
CA THR A 50 11.95 -4.72 -7.76
C THR A 50 11.56 -4.76 -6.28
N ALA A 51 10.43 -5.38 -5.92
CA ALA A 51 10.02 -5.57 -4.53
C ALA A 51 11.01 -6.47 -3.75
N SER A 52 11.56 -7.49 -4.40
CA SER A 52 12.54 -8.40 -3.79
C SER A 52 13.91 -7.75 -3.51
N ALA A 53 14.22 -6.63 -4.19
CA ALA A 53 15.46 -5.88 -3.99
C ALA A 53 15.45 -5.01 -2.72
N GLN A 54 14.28 -4.72 -2.15
CA GLN A 54 14.12 -3.92 -0.93
C GLN A 54 14.24 -4.74 0.36
N LYS A 55 14.76 -5.98 0.31
CA LYS A 55 14.92 -6.83 1.51
C LYS A 55 15.82 -6.24 2.60
N LYS A 56 16.64 -5.24 2.27
CA LYS A 56 17.54 -4.60 3.24
C LYS A 56 16.93 -3.27 3.65
N ALA A 57 16.54 -3.18 4.92
CA ALA A 57 16.26 -1.90 5.56
C ALA A 57 17.42 -0.92 5.28
N PRO A 58 17.13 0.35 4.98
CA PRO A 58 18.20 1.29 4.69
C PRO A 58 19.07 1.48 5.94
N LYS A 59 20.40 1.54 5.78
CA LYS A 59 21.38 1.57 6.89
C LYS A 59 21.15 2.70 7.91
N TRP A 60 20.39 3.73 7.54
CA TRP A 60 20.03 4.83 8.42
C TRP A 60 18.82 4.54 9.31
N LEU A 61 17.97 3.56 8.95
CA LEU A 61 16.77 3.22 9.70
C LEU A 61 17.13 2.71 11.10
N ASP A 62 18.12 1.83 11.20
CA ASP A 62 18.56 1.31 12.50
C ASP A 62 19.08 2.42 13.42
N LYS A 63 19.74 3.44 12.85
CA LYS A 63 20.22 4.60 13.60
C LYS A 63 19.06 5.50 14.03
N ALA A 64 18.08 5.72 13.17
CA ALA A 64 16.90 6.51 13.47
C ALA A 64 16.03 5.84 14.55
N CYS A 65 15.80 4.53 14.45
CA CYS A 65 15.05 3.76 15.44
C CYS A 65 15.72 3.78 16.82
N ARG A 66 17.05 3.71 16.89
CA ARG A 66 17.81 3.82 18.15
C ARG A 66 17.71 5.19 18.83
N ALA A 67 17.50 6.26 18.06
CA ALA A 67 17.39 7.61 18.61
C ALA A 67 16.01 7.92 19.21
N ILE A 68 15.01 7.07 18.95
CA ILE A 68 13.64 7.22 19.47
C ILE A 68 13.54 6.53 20.83
N ILE A 69 12.97 7.24 21.79
CA ILE A 69 12.64 6.71 23.11
C ILE A 69 11.14 6.77 23.37
N THR A 70 10.66 5.78 24.13
CA THR A 70 9.29 5.76 24.63
C THR A 70 9.31 6.19 26.09
N ILE A 71 8.46 7.14 26.44
CA ILE A 71 8.35 7.71 27.78
C ILE A 71 7.00 7.31 28.34
N GLU A 72 7.02 6.66 29.50
CA GLU A 72 5.84 6.31 30.27
C GLU A 72 5.86 7.13 31.55
N THR A 73 4.85 7.98 31.72
CA THR A 73 4.68 8.79 32.92
C THR A 73 3.50 8.31 33.74
N THR A 74 3.71 8.07 35.02
CA THR A 74 2.66 7.68 35.95
C THR A 74 2.26 8.87 36.82
N THR A 75 0.98 9.22 36.76
CA THR A 75 0.35 10.24 37.61
C THR A 75 0.00 9.65 38.97
N LYS A 76 -0.09 10.47 40.03
CA LYS A 76 -0.54 10.06 41.38
C LYS A 76 -1.89 9.35 41.41
N GLU A 77 -2.75 9.65 40.43
CA GLU A 77 -4.08 9.07 40.25
C GLU A 77 -4.04 7.67 39.59
N GLY A 78 -2.87 7.11 39.32
CA GLY A 78 -2.69 5.81 38.66
C GLY A 78 -2.86 5.87 37.14
N THR A 79 -3.01 7.07 36.55
CA THR A 79 -3.08 7.23 35.10
C THR A 79 -1.67 7.21 34.50
N SER A 80 -1.40 6.22 33.65
CA SER A 80 -0.20 6.17 32.82
C SER A 80 -0.44 6.94 31.51
N ARG A 81 0.48 7.84 31.16
CA ARG A 81 0.54 8.49 29.84
C ARG A 81 1.79 8.03 29.11
N ASN A 82 1.63 7.75 27.84
CA ASN A 82 2.72 7.29 26.98
C ASN A 82 2.96 8.32 25.88
N GLY A 83 4.22 8.54 25.56
CA GLY A 83 4.62 9.44 24.48
C GLY A 83 6.04 9.17 24.04
N ASN A 84 6.42 9.82 22.95
CA ASN A 84 7.72 9.60 22.34
C ASN A 84 8.65 10.78 22.62
N GLY A 85 9.94 10.49 22.65
CA GLY A 85 11.01 11.47 22.69
C GLY A 85 12.15 11.09 21.76
N PHE A 86 13.08 12.03 21.58
CA PHE A 86 14.27 11.85 20.75
C PHE A 86 15.52 12.24 21.53
N PHE A 87 16.57 11.44 21.43
CA PHE A 87 17.88 11.84 21.91
C PHE A 87 18.45 12.97 21.03
N ILE A 88 18.93 14.03 21.67
CA ILE A 88 19.58 15.16 21.01
C ILE A 88 21.09 15.04 21.11
N ARG A 89 21.61 14.42 22.17
CA ARG A 89 23.05 14.28 22.43
C ARG A 89 23.40 12.90 22.99
N GLU A 90 24.66 12.53 22.83
CA GLU A 90 25.23 11.27 23.35
C GLU A 90 25.35 11.23 24.88
N ASN A 91 25.22 12.38 25.56
CA ASN A 91 25.26 12.48 27.02
C ASN A 91 23.93 12.06 27.69
N GLY A 92 22.94 11.60 26.92
CA GLY A 92 21.63 11.17 27.42
C GLY A 92 20.58 12.29 27.47
N GLU A 93 20.85 13.47 26.92
CA GLU A 93 19.83 14.52 26.75
C GLU A 93 18.80 14.10 25.69
N ALA A 94 17.52 14.11 26.07
CA ALA A 94 16.40 13.82 25.19
C ALA A 94 15.30 14.89 25.29
N VAL A 95 14.56 15.07 24.21
CA VAL A 95 13.44 16.01 24.13
C VAL A 95 12.14 15.28 23.81
N SER A 96 11.09 15.73 24.48
CA SER A 96 9.74 15.18 24.39
C SER A 96 8.71 16.25 24.74
N SER A 97 7.44 15.97 24.43
CA SER A 97 6.33 16.87 24.73
C SER A 97 6.18 17.13 26.23
N TYR A 98 6.00 18.41 26.59
CA TYR A 98 5.80 18.84 27.98
C TYR A 98 4.55 18.24 28.64
N ASP A 99 3.47 18.07 27.87
CA ASP A 99 2.19 17.54 28.37
C ASP A 99 2.29 16.12 28.94
N LEU A 100 3.31 15.37 28.52
CA LEU A 100 3.59 14.04 29.04
C LEU A 100 3.98 14.07 30.52
N PHE A 101 4.71 15.10 30.93
CA PHE A 101 5.22 15.25 32.29
C PHE A 101 4.28 16.06 33.18
N ARG A 102 3.25 16.68 32.60
CA ARG A 102 2.28 17.45 33.36
C ARG A 102 1.52 16.57 34.36
N ASN A 103 1.69 16.86 35.65
CA ASN A 103 1.13 16.10 36.78
C ASN A 103 1.72 14.68 36.96
N ALA A 104 2.82 14.34 36.28
CA ALA A 104 3.49 13.06 36.47
C ALA A 104 4.27 13.04 37.80
N GLU A 105 4.21 11.93 38.51
CA GLU A 105 5.03 11.68 39.71
C GLU A 105 6.28 10.87 39.39
N LYS A 106 6.17 9.98 38.41
CA LYS A 106 7.26 9.12 37.95
C LYS A 106 7.30 9.12 36.44
N ALA A 107 8.49 9.17 35.87
CA ALA A 107 8.71 9.01 34.45
C ALA A 107 9.73 7.89 34.22
N VAL A 108 9.40 6.98 33.33
CA VAL A 108 10.27 5.88 32.89
C VAL A 108 10.48 6.02 31.40
N VAL A 109 11.73 6.12 31.00
CA VAL A 109 12.15 6.14 29.60
C VAL A 109 12.56 4.73 29.21
N THR A 110 12.04 4.24 28.10
CA THR A 110 12.43 2.97 27.48
C THR A 110 13.14 3.25 26.16
N THR A 111 14.38 2.81 26.04
CA THR A 111 15.18 2.92 24.82
C THR A 111 14.75 1.88 23.77
N ALA A 112 15.12 2.08 22.51
CA ALA A 112 14.89 1.11 21.43
C ALA A 112 15.45 -0.30 21.73
N ASP A 113 16.51 -0.40 22.54
CA ASP A 113 17.11 -1.67 22.98
C ASP A 113 16.35 -2.33 24.17
N GLY A 114 15.28 -1.68 24.68
CA GLY A 114 14.43 -2.19 25.76
C GLY A 114 14.90 -1.85 27.18
N GLU A 115 16.00 -1.12 27.31
CA GLU A 115 16.51 -0.64 28.59
C GLU A 115 15.61 0.44 29.18
N LYS A 116 15.40 0.38 30.51
CA LYS A 116 14.53 1.31 31.23
C LYS A 116 15.33 2.22 32.15
N PHE A 117 15.13 3.52 32.01
CA PHE A 117 15.75 4.56 32.81
C PHE A 117 14.69 5.36 33.56
N GLN A 118 14.91 5.60 34.85
CA GLN A 118 14.05 6.50 35.62
C GLN A 118 14.54 7.93 35.42
N VAL A 119 13.62 8.83 35.09
CA VAL A 119 13.92 10.27 34.98
C VAL A 119 13.55 10.90 36.31
N SER A 120 14.51 11.55 36.95
CA SER A 120 14.33 12.29 38.20
C SER A 120 14.13 13.78 37.95
#